data_AF-A0A244CRU8-F1
#
_entry.id   AF-A0A244CRU8-F1
#
_cell.length_a   1.000
_cell.length_b   1.000
_cell.length_c   1.000
_cell.angle_alpha   90.00
_cell.angle_beta   90.00
_cell.angle_gamma   90.00
#
_symmetry.space_group_name_H-M   'P 1'
#
loop_
_entity.id
_entity.type
_entity.pdbx_description
1 polymer ?
#
loop_
_entity_poly.entity_id
_entity_poly.type
_entity_poly.pdbx_seq_one_letter_code
_entity_poly.pdbx_strand_id
1 'polypeptide(L)'
;MSEQTNQASQEAELNEHAAEQDVQQDQEMSPEAEIALLSAELEAANQTIADQKDSVVRAAAEVDNVRRRAAQDVEKAHKFALEKFSNELLPVIDNLERAIEFADKENETLKPLLEGIDMTVSSFVSAVSKFGVEVVNPQGEAFNPEFHQAMSLQPSADVEPNTVLAVMQKGYTLNGRLLRPAMVMVSKAAE
;
A
#
# COMPACT_ATOMS: atom_id res chain seq x y z
N MET A 1 -68.79 19.76 17.34
CA MET A 1 -68.39 20.67 16.24
C MET A 1 -68.65 22.15 16.55
N SER A 2 -69.12 22.53 17.75
CA SER A 2 -69.42 23.94 18.08
C SER A 2 -68.66 24.47 19.30
N GLU A 3 -68.05 23.60 20.11
CA GLU A 3 -67.23 24.00 21.27
C GLU A 3 -65.72 24.01 20.97
N GLN A 4 -65.25 23.24 19.96
CA GLN A 4 -63.85 23.27 19.53
C GLN A 4 -63.49 24.50 18.70
N THR A 5 -64.48 25.18 18.09
CA THR A 5 -64.26 26.37 17.27
C THR A 5 -64.11 27.64 18.13
N ASN A 6 -64.42 27.60 19.42
CA ASN A 6 -64.37 28.76 20.30
C ASN A 6 -63.07 28.82 21.15
N GLN A 7 -62.35 27.70 21.30
CA GLN A 7 -61.01 27.67 21.90
C GLN A 7 -59.91 28.10 20.91
N ALA A 8 -60.04 27.74 19.63
CA ALA A 8 -59.07 28.10 18.59
C ALA A 8 -59.02 29.62 18.31
N SER A 9 -60.13 30.33 18.53
CA SER A 9 -60.21 31.79 18.35
C SER A 9 -59.57 32.56 19.52
N GLN A 10 -59.62 32.02 20.74
CA GLN A 10 -59.01 32.65 21.92
C GLN A 10 -57.50 32.40 22.02
N GLU A 11 -56.99 31.27 21.52
CA GLU A 11 -55.54 31.02 21.45
C GLU A 11 -54.85 31.84 20.35
N ALA A 12 -55.59 32.24 19.31
CA ALA A 12 -55.06 33.11 18.25
C ALA A 12 -54.91 34.57 18.70
N GLU A 13 -55.84 35.11 19.50
CA GLU A 13 -55.75 36.49 20.02
C GLU A 13 -54.69 36.63 21.14
N LEU A 14 -54.39 35.56 21.90
CA LEU A 14 -53.32 35.56 22.92
C LEU A 14 -51.90 35.47 22.32
N ASN A 15 -51.76 34.96 21.09
CA ASN A 15 -50.47 34.79 20.43
C ASN A 15 -50.08 35.98 19.52
N GLU A 16 -51.05 36.84 19.18
CA GLU A 16 -50.80 38.10 18.47
C GLU A 16 -50.32 39.22 19.42
N HIS A 17 -50.60 39.10 20.74
CA HIS A 17 -50.16 40.07 21.75
C HIS A 17 -48.78 39.77 22.38
N ALA A 18 -48.18 38.61 22.11
CA ALA A 18 -46.87 38.23 22.62
C ALA A 18 -45.72 38.45 21.61
N ALA A 19 -46.04 38.72 20.34
CA ALA A 19 -45.06 38.94 19.27
C ALA A 19 -44.77 40.42 18.97
N GLU A 20 -45.48 41.36 19.62
CA GLU A 20 -45.29 42.81 19.43
C GLU A 20 -44.56 43.52 20.59
N GLN A 21 -43.96 42.78 21.53
CA GLN A 21 -43.26 43.37 22.69
C GLN A 21 -41.73 43.24 22.69
N ASP A 22 -41.09 42.92 21.56
CA ASP A 22 -39.62 42.88 21.48
C ASP A 22 -39.04 43.76 20.36
N VAL A 23 -39.68 44.91 20.12
CA VAL A 23 -39.09 45.98 19.30
C VAL A 23 -39.04 47.24 20.17
N GLN A 24 -37.82 47.75 20.37
CA GLN A 24 -37.45 48.99 21.06
C GLN A 24 -37.21 48.91 22.57
N GLN A 25 -36.09 48.29 22.94
CA GLN A 25 -35.17 48.96 23.87
C GLN A 25 -34.06 49.64 23.07
N ASP A 26 -34.37 50.81 22.50
CA ASP A 26 -33.35 51.85 22.32
C ASP A 26 -33.06 52.43 23.71
N GLN A 27 -32.30 51.67 24.52
CA GLN A 27 -31.51 52.30 25.55
C GLN A 27 -30.40 53.03 24.80
N GLU A 28 -30.42 54.36 24.78
CA GLU A 28 -29.26 55.17 24.37
C GLU A 28 -28.08 54.76 25.27
N MET A 29 -27.32 53.77 24.81
CA MET A 29 -26.05 53.39 25.41
C MET A 29 -25.13 54.60 25.33
N SER A 30 -24.33 54.84 26.38
CA SER A 30 -23.30 55.86 26.23
C SER A 30 -22.38 55.47 25.07
N PRO A 31 -21.83 56.44 24.34
CA PRO A 31 -20.87 56.16 23.28
C PRO A 31 -19.73 55.23 23.73
N GLU A 32 -19.32 55.29 25.01
CA GLU A 32 -18.32 54.36 25.56
C GLU A 32 -18.82 52.90 25.67
N ALA A 33 -20.08 52.68 26.02
CA ALA A 33 -20.66 51.34 26.13
C ALA A 33 -20.86 50.69 24.76
N GLU A 34 -21.28 51.47 23.76
CA GLU A 34 -21.39 51.03 22.37
C GLU A 34 -20.01 50.66 21.79
N ILE A 35 -18.99 51.51 22.00
CA ILE A 35 -17.61 51.23 21.59
C ILE A 35 -17.08 49.94 22.25
N ALA A 36 -17.37 49.74 23.55
CA ALA A 36 -16.94 48.53 24.25
C ALA A 36 -17.59 47.26 23.67
N LEU A 37 -18.89 47.30 23.35
CA LEU A 37 -19.62 46.19 22.72
C LEU A 37 -19.06 45.86 21.33
N LEU A 38 -18.92 46.86 20.47
CA LEU A 38 -18.33 46.70 19.14
C LEU A 38 -16.88 46.18 19.20
N SER A 39 -16.10 46.61 20.19
CA SER A 39 -14.73 46.12 20.36
C SER A 39 -14.68 44.64 20.74
N ALA A 40 -15.59 44.20 21.62
CA ALA A 40 -15.69 42.80 22.03
C ALA A 40 -16.17 41.91 20.87
N GLU A 41 -17.13 42.39 20.08
CA GLU A 41 -17.62 41.67 18.89
C GLU A 41 -16.54 41.57 17.81
N LEU A 42 -15.76 42.63 17.59
CA LEU A 42 -14.63 42.64 16.68
C LEU A 42 -13.54 41.65 17.12
N GLU A 43 -13.26 41.56 18.42
CA GLU A 43 -12.29 40.62 18.96
C GLU A 43 -12.77 39.16 18.81
N ALA A 44 -14.06 38.88 19.09
CA ALA A 44 -14.66 37.57 18.88
C ALA A 44 -14.67 37.15 17.40
N ALA A 45 -14.98 38.08 16.49
CA ALA A 45 -14.90 37.85 15.05
C ALA A 45 -13.46 37.56 14.60
N ASN A 46 -12.48 38.30 15.12
CA ASN A 46 -11.06 38.07 14.83
C ASN A 46 -10.57 36.72 15.33
N GLN A 47 -10.99 36.29 16.53
CA GLN A 47 -10.68 34.95 17.04
C GLN A 47 -11.30 33.86 16.15
N THR A 48 -12.56 34.01 15.78
CA THR A 48 -13.23 33.07 14.86
C THR A 48 -12.51 32.97 13.51
N ILE A 49 -12.06 34.10 12.96
CA ILE A 49 -11.26 34.14 11.72
C ILE A 49 -9.91 33.44 11.92
N ALA A 50 -9.25 33.63 13.06
CA ALA A 50 -7.99 32.97 13.36
C ALA A 50 -8.16 31.44 13.43
N ASP A 51 -9.18 30.97 14.13
CA ASP A 51 -9.49 29.53 14.26
C ASP A 51 -9.87 28.91 12.91
N GLN A 52 -10.68 29.61 12.11
CA GLN A 52 -11.01 29.17 10.76
C GLN A 52 -9.79 29.12 9.86
N LYS A 53 -8.89 30.10 9.93
CA LYS A 53 -7.63 30.09 9.17
C LYS A 53 -6.75 28.91 9.56
N ASP A 54 -6.61 28.62 10.86
CA ASP A 54 -5.88 27.44 11.32
C ASP A 54 -6.52 26.15 10.80
N SER A 55 -7.85 26.04 10.89
CA SER A 55 -8.59 24.89 10.37
C SER A 55 -8.40 24.71 8.87
N VAL A 56 -8.41 25.78 8.08
CA VAL A 56 -8.21 25.72 6.62
C VAL A 56 -6.78 25.30 6.28
N VAL A 57 -5.77 25.83 6.97
CA VAL A 57 -4.37 25.44 6.76
C VAL A 57 -4.16 23.97 7.12
N ARG A 58 -4.76 23.50 8.22
CA ARG A 58 -4.69 22.10 8.63
C ARG A 58 -5.38 21.18 7.62
N ALA A 59 -6.59 21.53 7.18
CA ALA A 59 -7.31 20.77 6.16
C ALA A 59 -6.52 20.71 4.83
N ALA A 60 -5.88 21.80 4.42
CA ALA A 60 -5.03 21.82 3.24
C ALA A 60 -3.83 20.85 3.39
N ALA A 61 -3.18 20.85 4.56
CA ALA A 61 -2.07 19.93 4.85
C ALA A 61 -2.52 18.47 4.87
N GLU A 62 -3.72 18.16 5.39
CA GLU A 62 -4.30 16.83 5.34
C GLU A 62 -4.56 16.37 3.90
N VAL A 63 -5.13 17.23 3.06
CA VAL A 63 -5.36 16.94 1.64
C VAL A 63 -4.05 16.66 0.90
N ASP A 64 -3.00 17.44 1.15
CA ASP A 64 -1.69 17.22 0.53
C ASP A 64 -1.05 15.90 0.99
N ASN A 65 -1.18 15.55 2.28
CA ASN A 65 -0.73 14.26 2.80
C ASN A 65 -1.48 13.08 2.18
N VAL A 66 -2.80 13.19 2.03
CA VAL A 66 -3.62 12.17 1.36
C VAL A 66 -3.23 12.05 -0.11
N ARG A 67 -3.05 13.17 -0.82
CA ARG A 67 -2.62 13.16 -2.23
C ARG A 67 -1.26 12.48 -2.39
N ARG A 68 -0.29 12.81 -1.53
CA ARG A 68 1.03 12.17 -1.54
C ARG A 68 0.95 10.68 -1.27
N ARG A 69 0.14 10.26 -0.29
CA ARG A 69 -0.06 8.84 0.03
C ARG A 69 -0.72 8.10 -1.15
N ALA A 70 -1.78 8.67 -1.72
CA ALA A 70 -2.47 8.07 -2.86
C ALA A 70 -1.54 7.89 -4.07
N ALA A 71 -0.67 8.88 -4.36
CA ALA A 71 0.33 8.75 -5.42
C ALA A 71 1.30 7.57 -5.18
N GLN A 72 1.79 7.42 -3.94
CA GLN A 72 2.66 6.30 -3.56
C GLN A 72 1.94 4.96 -3.65
N ASP A 73 0.67 4.89 -3.28
CA ASP A 73 -0.13 3.66 -3.34
C ASP A 73 -0.40 3.24 -4.79
N VAL A 74 -0.68 4.21 -5.68
CA VAL A 74 -0.82 3.97 -7.13
C VAL A 74 0.49 3.47 -7.73
N GLU A 75 1.62 4.10 -7.40
CA GLU A 75 2.94 3.66 -7.87
C GLU A 75 3.26 2.22 -7.42
N LYS A 76 3.00 1.90 -6.14
CA LYS A 76 3.16 0.54 -5.60
C LYS A 76 2.24 -0.44 -6.30
N ALA A 77 0.97 -0.08 -6.51
CA ALA A 77 0.00 -0.92 -7.19
C ALA A 77 0.46 -1.24 -8.62
N HIS A 78 0.99 -0.25 -9.36
CA HIS A 78 1.55 -0.48 -10.69
C HIS A 78 2.79 -1.38 -10.65
N LYS A 79 3.73 -1.11 -9.73
CA LYS A 79 4.99 -1.86 -9.60
C LYS A 79 4.77 -3.33 -9.24
N PHE A 80 3.71 -3.64 -8.49
CA PHE A 80 3.45 -5.00 -7.99
C PHE A 80 2.12 -5.61 -8.50
N ALA A 81 1.49 -5.01 -9.52
CA ALA A 81 0.23 -5.50 -10.09
C ALA A 81 0.32 -6.97 -10.53
N LEU A 82 1.49 -7.39 -11.04
CA LEU A 82 1.72 -8.73 -11.57
C LEU A 82 2.21 -9.73 -10.51
N GLU A 83 2.36 -9.35 -9.24
CA GLU A 83 2.90 -10.21 -8.18
C GLU A 83 2.21 -11.58 -8.11
N LYS A 84 0.88 -11.58 -8.02
CA LYS A 84 0.10 -12.84 -7.96
C LYS A 84 0.23 -13.66 -9.24
N PHE A 85 0.19 -13.01 -10.39
CA PHE A 85 0.29 -13.68 -11.69
C PHE A 85 1.68 -14.29 -11.88
N SER A 86 2.74 -13.54 -11.59
CA SER A 86 4.12 -14.03 -11.64
C SER A 86 4.34 -15.22 -10.72
N ASN A 87 3.77 -15.20 -9.50
CA ASN A 87 3.85 -16.33 -8.58
C ASN A 87 3.24 -17.62 -9.14
N GLU A 88 2.09 -17.55 -9.79
CA GLU A 88 1.43 -18.71 -10.42
C GLU A 88 2.21 -19.24 -11.64
N LEU A 89 3.06 -18.41 -12.26
CA LEU A 89 3.91 -18.84 -13.38
C LEU A 89 5.19 -19.55 -12.93
N LEU A 90 5.69 -19.31 -11.72
CA LEU A 90 6.95 -19.91 -11.26
C LEU A 90 6.94 -21.44 -11.30
N PRO A 91 5.88 -22.15 -10.85
CA PRO A 91 5.81 -23.60 -10.96
C PRO A 91 5.91 -24.13 -12.40
N VAL A 92 5.49 -23.34 -13.39
CA VAL A 92 5.60 -23.72 -14.81
C VAL A 92 7.06 -23.71 -15.23
N ILE A 93 7.82 -22.66 -14.87
CA ILE A 93 9.27 -22.60 -15.13
C ILE A 93 9.96 -23.77 -14.42
N ASP A 94 9.65 -23.98 -13.14
CA ASP A 94 10.27 -25.05 -12.36
C ASP A 94 10.04 -26.43 -12.97
N ASN A 95 8.85 -26.69 -13.51
CA ASN A 95 8.54 -27.96 -14.13
C ASN A 95 9.27 -28.16 -15.47
N LEU A 96 9.50 -27.09 -16.23
CA LEU A 96 10.34 -27.15 -17.43
C LEU A 96 11.80 -27.41 -17.07
N GLU A 97 12.34 -26.73 -16.05
CA GLU A 97 13.69 -26.98 -15.54
C GLU A 97 13.85 -28.41 -15.01
N ARG A 98 12.86 -28.88 -14.25
CA ARG A 98 12.78 -30.26 -13.74
C ARG A 98 12.74 -31.28 -14.87
N ALA A 99 12.01 -31.00 -15.96
CA ALA A 99 11.98 -31.90 -17.11
C ALA A 99 13.37 -32.06 -17.74
N ILE A 100 14.19 -31.00 -17.78
CA ILE A 100 15.57 -31.06 -18.26
C ILE A 100 16.47 -31.81 -17.26
N GLU A 101 16.27 -31.60 -15.96
CA GLU A 101 17.07 -32.22 -14.91
C GLU A 101 16.90 -33.74 -14.85
N PHE A 102 15.66 -34.24 -14.93
CA PHE A 102 15.33 -35.67 -14.82
C PHE A 102 15.43 -36.43 -16.15
N ALA A 103 15.64 -35.75 -17.27
CA ALA A 103 15.78 -36.41 -18.56
C ALA A 103 17.09 -37.20 -18.65
N ASP A 104 17.03 -38.33 -19.37
CA ASP A 104 18.23 -39.08 -19.72
C ASP A 104 19.04 -38.31 -20.77
N LYS A 105 20.10 -37.64 -20.31
CA LYS A 105 20.98 -36.80 -21.14
C LYS A 105 21.87 -37.61 -22.08
N GLU A 106 22.02 -38.92 -21.85
CA GLU A 106 22.80 -39.80 -22.73
C GLU A 106 21.97 -40.30 -23.92
N ASN A 107 20.65 -40.14 -23.89
CA ASN A 107 19.78 -40.49 -24.99
C ASN A 107 19.87 -39.44 -26.12
N GLU A 108 20.64 -39.75 -27.16
CA GLU A 108 20.83 -38.92 -28.37
C GLU A 108 19.50 -38.50 -29.03
N THR A 109 18.44 -39.31 -28.92
CA THR A 109 17.13 -39.00 -29.52
C THR A 109 16.40 -37.88 -28.77
N LEU A 110 16.66 -37.73 -27.47
CA LEU A 110 16.03 -36.70 -26.62
C LEU A 110 16.78 -35.37 -26.66
N LYS A 111 18.05 -35.34 -27.08
CA LYS A 111 18.86 -34.11 -27.08
C LYS A 111 18.20 -32.91 -27.78
N PRO A 112 17.64 -33.03 -29.01
CA PRO A 112 16.99 -31.90 -29.67
C PRO A 112 15.74 -31.40 -28.91
N LEU A 113 15.03 -32.31 -28.22
CA LEU A 113 13.89 -31.96 -27.40
C LEU A 113 14.33 -31.18 -26.16
N LEU A 114 15.37 -31.64 -25.46
CA LEU A 114 15.91 -30.97 -24.27
C LEU A 114 16.45 -29.57 -24.60
N GLU A 115 17.14 -29.43 -25.73
CA GLU A 115 17.59 -28.12 -26.23
C GLU A 115 16.39 -27.19 -26.50
N GLY A 116 15.33 -27.70 -27.13
CA GLY A 116 14.11 -26.92 -27.35
C GLY A 116 13.41 -26.48 -26.05
N ILE A 117 13.41 -27.34 -25.02
CA ILE A 117 12.87 -26.99 -23.69
C ILE A 117 13.76 -25.92 -23.03
N ASP A 118 15.09 -26.06 -23.10
CA ASP A 118 16.03 -25.08 -22.54
C ASP A 118 15.91 -23.69 -23.20
N MET A 119 15.76 -23.66 -24.53
CA MET A 119 15.46 -22.43 -25.27
C MET A 119 14.12 -21.81 -24.84
N THR A 120 13.13 -22.65 -24.55
CA THR A 120 11.82 -22.20 -24.07
C THR A 120 11.92 -21.60 -22.67
N VAL A 121 12.65 -22.25 -21.75
CA VAL A 121 12.93 -21.71 -20.40
C VAL A 121 13.64 -20.36 -20.51
N SER A 122 14.70 -20.28 -21.33
CA SER A 122 15.46 -19.05 -21.56
C SER A 122 14.58 -17.92 -22.10
N SER A 123 13.71 -18.23 -23.06
CA SER A 123 12.76 -17.27 -23.64
C SER A 123 11.70 -16.83 -22.62
N PHE A 124 11.21 -17.76 -21.79
CA PHE A 124 10.26 -17.48 -20.73
C PHE A 124 10.85 -16.54 -19.67
N VAL A 125 12.05 -16.87 -19.17
CA VAL A 125 12.78 -16.04 -18.20
C VAL A 125 13.03 -14.64 -18.78
N SER A 126 13.45 -14.56 -20.04
CA SER A 126 13.64 -13.29 -20.74
C SER A 126 12.33 -12.49 -20.89
N ALA A 127 11.19 -13.17 -21.05
CA ALA A 127 9.89 -12.51 -21.16
C ALA A 127 9.45 -11.92 -19.81
N VAL A 128 9.56 -12.68 -18.71
CA VAL A 128 9.17 -12.18 -17.38
C VAL A 128 10.12 -11.12 -16.84
N SER A 129 11.40 -11.17 -17.22
CA SER A 129 12.40 -10.14 -16.86
C SER A 129 12.03 -8.76 -17.39
N LYS A 130 11.40 -8.67 -18.58
CA LYS A 130 10.89 -7.39 -19.12
C LYS A 130 9.80 -6.76 -18.24
N PHE A 131 9.15 -7.54 -17.40
CA PHE A 131 8.14 -7.08 -16.42
C PHE A 131 8.73 -6.92 -15.00
N GLY A 132 10.05 -6.96 -14.87
CA GLY A 132 10.76 -6.77 -13.61
C GLY A 132 10.90 -8.03 -12.75
N VAL A 133 10.63 -9.22 -13.31
CA VAL A 133 10.86 -10.48 -12.61
C VAL A 133 12.30 -10.93 -12.81
N GLU A 134 13.10 -10.94 -11.74
CA GLU A 134 14.51 -11.32 -11.79
C GLU A 134 14.77 -12.66 -11.10
N VAL A 135 15.67 -13.45 -11.67
CA VAL A 135 16.06 -14.76 -11.13
C VAL A 135 17.09 -14.59 -10.03
N VAL A 136 16.90 -15.29 -8.93
CA VAL A 136 17.86 -15.43 -7.83
C VAL A 136 18.45 -16.84 -7.89
N ASN A 137 19.69 -16.96 -8.36
CA ASN A 137 20.41 -18.23 -8.51
C ASN A 137 21.81 -18.13 -7.87
N PRO A 138 21.91 -18.18 -6.54
CA PRO A 138 23.11 -17.81 -5.79
C PRO A 138 24.15 -18.94 -5.72
N GLN A 139 24.32 -19.74 -6.77
CA GLN A 139 25.25 -20.87 -6.72
C GLN A 139 26.70 -20.38 -6.58
N GLY A 140 27.38 -20.80 -5.51
CA GLY A 140 28.73 -20.35 -5.16
C GLY A 140 28.80 -19.01 -4.42
N GLU A 141 27.66 -18.37 -4.15
CA GLU A 141 27.59 -17.12 -3.40
C GLU A 141 27.37 -17.35 -1.90
N ALA A 142 27.62 -16.33 -1.08
CA ALA A 142 27.32 -16.37 0.34
C ALA A 142 25.79 -16.49 0.56
N PHE A 143 25.40 -17.28 1.56
CA PHE A 143 23.99 -17.43 1.91
C PHE A 143 23.42 -16.11 2.46
N ASN A 144 22.36 -15.60 1.83
CA ASN A 144 21.60 -14.45 2.28
C ASN A 144 20.16 -14.86 2.70
N PRO A 145 19.80 -14.79 4.00
CA PRO A 145 18.46 -15.13 4.48
C PRO A 145 17.31 -14.30 3.88
N GLU A 146 17.59 -13.10 3.35
CA GLU A 146 16.57 -12.25 2.73
C GLU A 146 16.08 -12.81 1.40
N PHE A 147 16.91 -13.56 0.69
CA PHE A 147 16.60 -14.08 -0.65
C PHE A 147 16.67 -15.61 -0.75
N HIS A 148 17.29 -16.28 0.21
CA HIS A 148 17.58 -17.71 0.15
C HIS A 148 16.95 -18.46 1.34
N GLN A 149 16.49 -19.68 1.09
CA GLN A 149 16.00 -20.63 2.08
C GLN A 149 16.93 -21.85 2.10
N ALA A 150 17.68 -22.01 3.19
CA ALA A 150 18.56 -23.17 3.36
C ALA A 150 17.73 -24.43 3.66
N MET A 151 17.79 -25.41 2.77
CA MET A 151 17.08 -26.69 2.91
C MET A 151 17.92 -27.76 3.59
N SER A 152 19.24 -27.70 3.41
CA SER A 152 20.18 -28.67 3.98
C SER A 152 21.56 -28.04 4.18
N LEU A 153 22.31 -28.57 5.14
CA LEU A 153 23.70 -28.22 5.39
C LEU A 153 24.59 -29.40 5.01
N GLN A 154 25.51 -29.19 4.08
CA GLN A 154 26.43 -30.24 3.60
C GLN A 154 27.87 -29.90 3.98
N PRO A 155 28.64 -30.85 4.57
CA PRO A 155 30.05 -30.63 4.80
C PRO A 155 30.76 -30.45 3.46
N SER A 156 31.57 -29.40 3.35
CA SER A 156 32.44 -29.18 2.19
C SER A 156 33.81 -28.73 2.68
N ALA A 157 34.86 -29.30 2.09
CA ALA A 157 36.24 -28.85 2.28
C ALA A 157 36.67 -27.83 1.21
N ASP A 158 35.83 -27.63 0.19
CA ASP A 158 36.18 -26.88 -1.02
C ASP A 158 35.74 -25.42 -0.98
N VAL A 159 34.74 -25.10 -0.16
CA VAL A 159 34.20 -23.73 -0.02
C VAL A 159 34.07 -23.33 1.45
N GLU A 160 34.18 -22.04 1.70
CA GLU A 160 33.98 -21.44 3.02
C GLU A 160 32.61 -21.82 3.61
N PRO A 161 32.48 -22.00 4.93
CA PRO A 161 31.18 -22.19 5.59
C PRO A 161 30.20 -21.07 5.24
N ASN A 162 28.90 -21.39 5.23
CA ASN A 162 27.83 -20.45 4.89
C ASN A 162 27.81 -19.99 3.42
N THR A 163 28.33 -20.81 2.51
CA THR A 163 28.30 -20.62 1.06
C THR A 163 27.26 -21.54 0.43
N VAL A 164 26.53 -21.07 -0.57
CA VAL A 164 25.58 -21.89 -1.31
C VAL A 164 26.33 -22.86 -2.22
N LEU A 165 26.20 -24.16 -1.93
CA LEU A 165 26.80 -25.25 -2.70
C LEU A 165 26.01 -25.55 -3.97
N ALA A 166 24.69 -25.60 -3.84
CA ALA A 166 23.78 -25.92 -4.93
C ALA A 166 22.42 -25.25 -4.71
N VAL A 167 21.77 -24.94 -5.82
CA VAL A 167 20.43 -24.35 -5.84
C VAL A 167 19.46 -25.43 -6.31
N MET A 168 18.59 -25.86 -5.40
CA MET A 168 17.58 -26.91 -5.66
C MET A 168 16.36 -26.35 -6.39
N GLN A 169 16.05 -25.08 -6.14
CA GLN A 169 14.99 -24.35 -6.83
C GLN A 169 15.37 -22.88 -6.86
N LYS A 170 15.31 -22.28 -8.05
CA LYS A 170 15.65 -20.87 -8.23
C LYS A 170 14.63 -19.97 -7.52
N GLY A 171 15.13 -18.89 -6.94
CA GLY A 171 14.31 -17.83 -6.36
C GLY A 171 13.95 -16.77 -7.40
N TYR A 172 12.99 -15.91 -7.08
CA TYR A 172 12.57 -14.83 -7.96
C TYR A 172 12.21 -13.58 -7.16
N THR A 173 12.52 -12.41 -7.72
CA THR A 173 12.06 -11.11 -7.22
C THR A 173 11.23 -10.41 -8.27
N LEU A 174 10.32 -9.52 -7.86
CA LEU A 174 9.58 -8.61 -8.72
C LEU A 174 9.94 -7.18 -8.33
N ASN A 175 10.63 -6.47 -9.21
CA ASN A 175 11.05 -5.09 -9.00
C ASN A 175 11.73 -4.86 -7.63
N GLY A 176 12.58 -5.81 -7.22
CA GLY A 176 13.32 -5.83 -5.96
C GLY A 176 12.58 -6.43 -4.75
N ARG A 177 11.30 -6.77 -4.87
CA ARG A 177 10.55 -7.46 -3.81
C ARG A 177 10.61 -8.97 -4.00
N LEU A 178 10.91 -9.72 -2.94
CA LEU A 178 10.95 -11.18 -3.01
C LEU A 178 9.57 -11.76 -3.37
N LEU A 179 9.51 -12.54 -4.44
CA LEU A 179 8.34 -13.38 -4.78
C LEU A 179 8.44 -14.73 -4.10
N ARG A 180 9.60 -15.39 -4.29
CA ARG A 180 9.91 -16.71 -3.74
C ARG A 180 11.41 -16.81 -3.46
N PRO A 181 11.84 -17.29 -2.28
CA PRO A 181 13.26 -17.51 -2.00
C PRO A 181 13.84 -18.64 -2.85
N ALA A 182 15.14 -18.57 -3.12
CA ALA A 182 15.87 -19.68 -3.71
C ALA A 182 16.06 -20.78 -2.65
N MET A 183 15.68 -22.03 -2.96
CA MET A 183 15.93 -23.16 -2.07
C MET A 183 17.34 -23.68 -2.33
N VAL A 184 18.18 -23.67 -1.30
CA VAL A 184 19.62 -23.89 -1.45
C VAL A 184 20.18 -24.90 -0.45
N MET A 185 21.26 -25.56 -0.85
CA MET A 185 22.11 -26.33 0.06
C MET A 185 23.31 -25.46 0.43
N VAL A 186 23.60 -25.34 1.73
CA VAL A 186 24.64 -24.45 2.24
C VAL A 186 25.78 -25.28 2.83
N SER A 187 27.02 -24.82 2.66
CA SER A 187 28.19 -25.45 3.24
C SER A 187 28.19 -25.28 4.76
N LYS A 188 28.56 -26.36 5.46
CA LYS A 188 29.03 -26.32 6.85
C LYS A 188 30.50 -26.69 6.89
N ALA A 189 31.21 -26.22 7.91
CA ALA A 189 32.58 -26.65 8.16
C ALA A 189 32.66 -28.19 8.17
N ALA A 190 33.65 -28.74 7.45
CA ALA A 190 33.96 -30.16 7.54
C ALA A 190 34.40 -30.47 8.98
N GLU A 191 33.80 -31.50 9.59
CA GLU A 191 34.26 -32.05 10.88
C GLU A 191 35.61 -32.74 10.74
#